data_AF-A0A7S4SVD0-F1
#
_entry.id   AF-A0A7S4SVD0-F1
#
_cell.length_a   1.000
_cell.length_b   1.000
_cell.length_c   1.000
_cell.angle_alpha   90.00
_cell.angle_beta   90.00
_cell.angle_gamma   90.00
#
_symmetry.space_group_name_H-M   'P 1'
#
loop_
_entity.id
_entity.type
_entity.pdbx_description
1 polymer ?
#
loop_
_entity_poly.entity_id
_entity_poly.type
_entity_poly.pdbx_seq_one_letter_code
_entity_poly.pdbx_strand_id
1 'polypeptide(L)'
;DSKDSSLLSISTEEECAKDCDLIIVGMFAPVEDDDASEMGGSSSGSGRNRNREPPQPVLSGTAAALDDYLGGALSVLLLKQYKVFKHGALVGSMTPTIRISVGYGKKTKKYILLGLGTQDKEVEPTTLFEVGSALASACKQDDKIKSCALHMPSKLGSSTTTLTNIASSFYSAFYKDSSYNV
;
A
#
# COMPACT_ATOMS: atom_id res chain seq x y z
N ASP A 1 -27.25 18.84 -6.99
CA ASP A 1 -26.28 17.79 -7.35
C ASP A 1 -25.52 17.28 -6.14
N SER A 2 -26.02 16.22 -5.50
CA SER A 2 -25.21 15.41 -4.57
C SER A 2 -24.23 14.60 -5.42
N LYS A 3 -23.00 15.07 -5.58
CA LYS A 3 -21.90 14.15 -5.84
C LYS A 3 -21.76 13.32 -4.57
N ASP A 4 -22.21 12.07 -4.62
CA ASP A 4 -21.84 11.05 -3.64
C ASP A 4 -20.30 11.03 -3.57
N SER A 5 -19.76 11.78 -2.61
CA SER A 5 -18.33 11.85 -2.34
C SER A 5 -17.98 10.59 -1.56
N SER A 6 -17.87 9.46 -2.25
CA SER A 6 -17.33 8.25 -1.66
C SER A 6 -15.91 8.54 -1.17
N LEU A 7 -15.69 8.40 0.14
CA LEU A 7 -14.40 8.66 0.78
C LEU A 7 -13.27 7.81 0.16
N LEU A 8 -13.60 6.60 -0.29
CA LEU A 8 -12.67 5.68 -0.93
C LEU A 8 -13.02 5.53 -2.43
N SER A 9 -12.02 5.76 -3.28
CA SER A 9 -12.02 5.35 -4.69
C SER A 9 -11.01 4.21 -4.87
N ILE A 10 -11.39 3.12 -5.54
CA ILE A 10 -10.47 2.01 -5.85
C ILE A 10 -10.35 1.93 -7.37
N SER A 11 -9.11 1.92 -7.88
CA SER A 11 -8.86 1.85 -9.31
C SER A 11 -7.62 1.02 -9.64
N THR A 12 -7.62 0.43 -10.83
CA THR A 12 -6.43 -0.14 -11.47
C THR A 12 -5.77 0.83 -12.44
N GLU A 13 -6.46 1.92 -12.78
CA GLU A 13 -6.05 2.89 -13.78
C GLU A 13 -5.26 4.04 -13.15
N GLU A 14 -4.33 4.60 -13.92
CA GLU A 14 -3.39 5.63 -13.48
C GLU A 14 -4.07 6.99 -13.22
N GLU A 15 -5.23 7.23 -13.83
CA GLU A 15 -5.90 8.54 -13.81
C GLU A 15 -6.72 8.81 -12.54
N CYS A 16 -7.00 7.78 -11.74
CA CYS A 16 -7.93 7.89 -10.61
C CYS A 16 -7.40 8.70 -9.40
N ALA A 17 -6.10 9.02 -9.35
CA ALA A 17 -5.44 9.67 -8.21
C ALA A 17 -5.34 11.21 -8.30
N LYS A 18 -5.83 11.83 -9.37
CA LYS A 18 -5.46 13.23 -9.65
C LYS A 18 -6.02 14.24 -8.64
N ASP A 19 -7.08 13.93 -7.90
CA ASP A 19 -7.73 14.88 -6.97
C ASP A 19 -7.90 14.41 -5.51
N CYS A 20 -7.32 13.27 -5.11
CA CYS A 20 -7.46 12.78 -3.73
C CYS A 20 -6.40 13.35 -2.77
N ASP A 21 -6.78 13.51 -1.49
CA ASP A 21 -5.89 13.98 -0.41
C ASP A 21 -4.84 12.93 -0.03
N LEU A 22 -5.24 11.65 -0.06
CA LEU A 22 -4.38 10.49 0.18
C LEU A 22 -4.45 9.54 -1.02
N ILE A 23 -3.27 9.10 -1.47
CA ILE A 23 -3.11 8.08 -2.50
C ILE A 23 -2.39 6.89 -1.88
N ILE A 24 -3.01 5.73 -1.92
CA ILE A 24 -2.48 4.47 -1.42
C ILE A 24 -2.19 3.58 -2.62
N VAL A 25 -0.96 3.06 -2.70
CA VAL A 25 -0.49 2.26 -3.84
C VAL A 25 -0.26 0.84 -3.36
N GLY A 26 -1.11 -0.08 -3.78
CA GLY A 26 -0.97 -1.50 -3.51
C GLY A 26 0.16 -2.12 -4.33
N MET A 27 1.00 -2.93 -3.69
CA MET A 27 2.09 -3.64 -4.34
C MET A 27 2.31 -5.03 -3.77
N PHE A 28 2.73 -5.94 -4.64
CA PHE A 28 3.19 -7.27 -4.27
C PHE A 28 4.69 -7.28 -4.06
N ALA A 29 5.15 -8.06 -3.09
CA ALA A 29 6.54 -8.45 -3.05
C ALA A 29 6.87 -9.37 -4.24
N PRO A 30 8.05 -9.23 -4.84
CA PRO A 30 8.52 -10.18 -5.82
C PRO A 30 8.57 -11.59 -5.21
N VAL A 31 8.44 -12.61 -6.05
CA VAL A 31 8.74 -13.98 -5.64
C VAL A 31 10.22 -14.01 -5.28
N GLU A 32 10.55 -14.32 -4.03
CA GLU A 32 11.94 -14.63 -3.69
C GLU A 32 12.24 -15.97 -4.39
N ASP A 33 13.16 -15.97 -5.38
CA ASP A 33 13.78 -17.21 -5.81
C ASP A 33 14.35 -17.88 -4.54
N ASP A 34 14.11 -19.18 -4.39
CA ASP A 34 14.31 -20.02 -3.18
C ASP A 34 15.72 -20.03 -2.53
N ASP A 35 16.60 -19.07 -2.82
CA ASP A 35 17.94 -18.93 -2.22
C ASP A 35 17.97 -18.00 -0.97
N ALA A 36 16.82 -17.74 -0.34
CA ALA A 36 16.75 -16.96 0.91
C ALA A 36 15.94 -17.61 2.04
N SER A 37 15.51 -18.86 1.89
CA SER A 37 14.72 -19.59 2.89
C SER A 37 15.57 -20.32 3.93
N GLU A 38 16.41 -19.61 4.69
CA GLU A 38 16.81 -20.05 6.04
C GLU A 38 17.04 -18.86 6.97
N MET A 39 15.96 -18.38 7.61
CA MET A 39 16.04 -17.77 8.94
C MET A 39 14.89 -18.30 9.81
N GLY A 40 14.98 -19.59 10.08
CA GLY A 40 14.16 -20.32 11.04
C GLY A 40 14.96 -21.46 11.66
N GLY A 41 16.17 -21.17 12.16
CA GLY A 41 17.07 -22.16 12.75
C GLY A 41 17.89 -21.55 13.87
N SER A 42 17.47 -21.76 15.11
CA SER A 42 18.28 -21.49 16.29
C SER A 42 19.47 -22.45 16.33
N SER A 43 20.69 -21.95 16.14
CA SER A 43 21.87 -22.19 17.01
C SER A 43 23.20 -21.98 16.28
N SER A 44 24.03 -21.16 16.92
CA SER A 44 25.49 -21.32 17.04
C SER A 44 26.37 -21.23 15.78
N GLY A 45 27.07 -20.10 15.68
CA GLY A 45 28.49 -20.12 15.29
C GLY A 45 28.87 -19.33 14.04
N SER A 46 29.75 -18.36 14.26
CA SER A 46 30.74 -17.82 13.31
C SER A 46 30.28 -16.76 12.30
N GLY A 47 30.58 -15.50 12.65
CA GLY A 47 31.53 -14.72 11.88
C GLY A 47 31.11 -14.14 10.53
N ARG A 48 30.88 -12.82 10.55
CA ARG A 48 31.23 -11.82 9.51
C ARG A 48 30.29 -11.68 8.31
N ASN A 49 29.71 -10.47 8.28
CA ASN A 49 29.38 -9.66 7.11
C ASN A 49 28.16 -10.10 6.28
N ARG A 50 26.99 -9.53 6.58
CA ARG A 50 25.88 -9.43 5.63
C ARG A 50 25.42 -7.99 5.52
N ASN A 51 26.30 -7.15 5.01
CA ASN A 51 25.92 -6.00 4.19
C ASN A 51 25.32 -6.57 2.88
N ARG A 52 24.20 -7.32 2.97
CA ARG A 52 23.41 -7.60 1.78
C ARG A 52 22.80 -6.24 1.43
N GLU A 53 23.23 -5.68 0.30
CA GLU A 53 22.56 -4.50 -0.24
C GLU A 53 21.06 -4.77 -0.22
N PRO A 54 20.23 -3.81 0.24
CA PRO A 54 18.80 -3.98 0.17
C PRO A 54 18.46 -4.34 -1.28
N PRO A 55 17.70 -5.43 -1.51
CA PRO A 55 17.30 -5.80 -2.86
C PRO A 55 16.70 -4.56 -3.54
N GLN A 56 17.04 -4.38 -4.82
CA GLN A 56 16.57 -3.23 -5.56
C GLN A 56 15.04 -3.20 -5.51
N PRO A 57 14.40 -2.06 -5.17
CA PRO A 57 12.96 -1.96 -5.10
C PRO A 57 12.40 -2.23 -6.50
N VAL A 58 11.74 -3.37 -6.66
CA VAL A 58 11.03 -3.68 -7.90
C VAL A 58 9.63 -3.11 -7.77
N LEU A 59 9.47 -1.89 -8.26
CA LEU A 59 8.15 -1.36 -8.58
C LEU A 59 7.74 -1.89 -9.95
N SER A 60 6.47 -2.27 -10.10
CA SER A 60 5.93 -2.75 -11.37
C SER A 60 4.54 -2.19 -11.62
N GLY A 61 4.12 -2.21 -12.89
CA GLY A 61 2.83 -1.69 -13.33
C GLY A 61 2.63 -0.23 -12.92
N THR A 62 1.43 0.10 -12.45
CA THR A 62 1.02 1.44 -12.05
C THR A 62 1.91 2.04 -10.95
N ALA A 63 2.47 1.22 -10.07
CA ALA A 63 3.36 1.70 -9.01
C ALA A 63 4.70 2.21 -9.57
N ALA A 64 5.22 1.57 -10.63
CA ALA A 64 6.43 2.03 -11.33
C ALA A 64 6.16 3.32 -12.09
N ALA A 65 5.07 3.39 -12.87
CA ALA A 65 4.72 4.59 -13.63
C ALA A 65 4.50 5.82 -12.72
N LEU A 66 3.86 5.61 -11.57
CA LEU A 66 3.69 6.64 -10.56
C LEU A 66 5.03 7.07 -9.95
N ASP A 67 5.95 6.15 -9.70
CA ASP A 67 7.29 6.49 -9.18
C ASP A 67 8.10 7.30 -10.17
N ASP A 68 8.06 6.95 -11.46
CA ASP A 68 8.68 7.71 -12.54
C ASP A 68 8.14 9.14 -12.59
N TYR A 69 6.82 9.29 -12.49
CA TYR A 69 6.15 10.60 -12.41
C TYR A 69 6.58 11.42 -11.17
N LEU A 70 6.87 10.73 -10.06
CA LEU A 70 7.30 11.34 -8.80
C LEU A 70 8.83 11.47 -8.70
N GLY A 71 9.57 11.14 -9.75
CA GLY A 71 11.04 11.25 -9.79
C GLY A 71 11.76 10.27 -8.88
N GLY A 72 11.24 9.05 -8.69
CA GLY A 72 11.87 8.00 -7.90
C GLY A 72 11.60 8.08 -6.38
N ALA A 73 10.68 8.93 -5.95
CA ALA A 73 10.41 9.17 -4.53
C ALA A 73 9.87 7.92 -3.79
N LEU A 74 9.06 7.10 -4.45
CA LEU A 74 8.54 5.84 -3.90
C LEU A 74 9.64 4.79 -3.80
N SER A 75 10.52 4.70 -4.80
CA SER A 75 11.70 3.82 -4.73
C SER A 75 12.62 4.17 -3.56
N VAL A 76 12.87 5.47 -3.33
CA VAL A 76 13.65 5.94 -2.17
C VAL A 76 12.94 5.59 -0.85
N LEU A 77 11.61 5.70 -0.79
CA LEU A 77 10.85 5.30 0.39
C LEU A 77 10.97 3.79 0.66
N LEU A 78 10.85 2.95 -0.37
CA LEU A 78 10.97 1.50 -0.26
C LEU A 78 12.34 1.08 0.28
N LEU A 79 13.41 1.68 -0.23
CA LEU A 79 14.76 1.41 0.26
C LEU A 79 14.91 1.75 1.75
N LYS A 80 14.35 2.89 2.17
CA LYS A 80 14.38 3.32 3.58
C LYS A 80 13.56 2.42 4.49
N GLN A 81 12.44 1.90 3.99
CA GLN A 81 11.49 1.09 4.77
C GLN A 81 11.67 -0.42 4.60
N TYR A 82 12.66 -0.86 3.83
CA TYR A 82 12.85 -2.25 3.43
C TYR A 82 12.76 -3.25 4.59
N LYS A 83 13.44 -2.97 5.71
CA LYS A 83 13.46 -3.87 6.88
C LYS A 83 12.09 -4.14 7.50
N VAL A 84 11.19 -3.15 7.44
CA VAL A 84 9.87 -3.20 8.08
C VAL A 84 8.80 -3.61 7.07
N PHE A 85 8.86 -3.03 5.87
CA PHE A 85 7.84 -3.20 4.84
C PHE A 85 8.06 -4.44 3.95
N LYS A 86 9.30 -4.93 3.84
CA LYS A 86 9.68 -6.14 3.07
C LYS A 86 9.06 -6.17 1.66
N HIS A 87 9.14 -5.06 0.93
CA HIS A 87 8.51 -4.88 -0.40
C HIS A 87 7.02 -5.22 -0.49
N GLY A 88 6.28 -5.11 0.61
CA GLY A 88 4.85 -5.41 0.61
C GLY A 88 4.52 -6.90 0.80
N ALA A 89 5.50 -7.72 1.21
CA ALA A 89 5.30 -9.15 1.48
C ALA A 89 4.30 -9.40 2.62
N LEU A 90 4.13 -8.43 3.53
CA LEU A 90 3.12 -8.48 4.57
C LEU A 90 1.86 -7.74 4.10
N VAL A 91 0.75 -8.47 4.08
CA VAL A 91 -0.56 -7.94 3.70
C VAL A 91 -0.98 -6.86 4.69
N GLY A 92 -1.57 -5.78 4.18
CA GLY A 92 -2.10 -4.71 5.01
C GLY A 92 -1.01 -3.84 5.65
N SER A 93 0.26 -4.21 5.50
CA SER A 93 1.37 -3.39 5.94
C SER A 93 1.41 -2.09 5.13
N MET A 94 1.73 -0.99 5.80
CA MET A 94 1.79 0.33 5.19
C MET A 94 3.12 1.00 5.51
N THR A 95 3.68 1.70 4.53
CA THR A 95 4.79 2.61 4.80
C THR A 95 4.29 3.87 5.52
N PRO A 96 5.19 4.61 6.20
CA PRO A 96 4.85 5.96 6.64
C PRO A 96 4.37 6.83 5.48
N THR A 97 3.43 7.73 5.77
CA THR A 97 2.92 8.69 4.80
C THR A 97 4.01 9.65 4.34
N ILE A 98 4.26 9.71 3.04
CA ILE A 98 5.13 10.74 2.45
C ILE A 98 4.30 11.83 1.81
N ARG A 99 4.86 13.05 1.81
CA ARG A 99 4.24 14.22 1.19
C ARG A 99 5.08 14.62 0.00
N ILE A 100 4.48 14.61 -1.19
CA ILE A 100 5.17 14.99 -2.42
C ILE A 100 4.44 16.16 -3.06
N SER A 101 5.20 17.22 -3.34
CA SER A 101 4.73 18.36 -4.11
C SER A 101 5.01 18.11 -5.58
N VAL A 102 3.96 17.91 -6.36
CA VAL A 102 4.07 17.54 -7.77
C VAL A 102 4.15 18.79 -8.65
N GLY A 103 5.36 19.31 -8.86
CA GLY A 103 5.59 20.51 -9.69
C GLY A 103 5.42 21.84 -8.95
N TYR A 104 5.91 22.93 -9.56
CA TYR A 104 5.91 24.26 -8.96
C TYR A 104 4.50 24.79 -8.72
N GLY A 105 4.18 25.12 -7.46
CA GLY A 105 2.90 25.72 -7.07
C GLY A 105 1.70 24.77 -7.02
N LYS A 106 1.89 23.46 -7.23
CA LYS A 106 0.79 22.49 -7.11
C LYS A 106 0.61 22.00 -5.66
N LYS A 107 -0.59 21.50 -5.37
CA LYS A 107 -0.97 20.91 -4.07
C LYS A 107 -0.03 19.76 -3.70
N THR A 108 0.45 19.77 -2.47
CA THR A 108 1.16 18.63 -1.86
C THR A 108 0.19 17.48 -1.68
N LYS A 109 0.56 16.29 -2.19
CA LYS A 109 -0.23 15.07 -2.06
C LYS A 109 0.43 14.10 -1.08
N LYS A 110 -0.39 13.30 -0.41
CA LYS A 110 0.07 12.26 0.51
C LYS A 110 0.08 10.91 -0.20
N TYR A 111 1.15 10.15 0.00
CA TYR A 111 1.31 8.81 -0.57
C TYR A 111 1.65 7.79 0.53
N ILE A 112 1.08 6.59 0.41
CA ILE A 112 1.38 5.42 1.23
C ILE A 112 1.54 4.22 0.29
N LEU A 113 2.54 3.37 0.55
CA LEU A 113 2.64 2.06 -0.09
C LEU A 113 1.97 1.01 0.80
N LEU A 114 1.16 0.15 0.19
CA LEU A 114 0.41 -0.91 0.83
C LEU A 114 0.90 -2.28 0.35
N GLY A 115 1.27 -3.14 1.29
CA GLY A 115 1.64 -4.51 0.99
C GLY A 115 0.43 -5.40 0.72
N LEU A 116 0.49 -6.17 -0.36
CA LEU A 116 -0.56 -7.10 -0.79
C LEU A 116 -0.14 -8.57 -0.69
N GLY A 117 1.05 -8.85 -0.16
CA GLY A 117 1.61 -10.20 -0.09
C GLY A 117 2.60 -10.49 -1.21
N THR A 118 2.91 -11.76 -1.43
CA THR A 118 3.82 -12.22 -2.49
C THR A 118 3.05 -12.46 -3.80
N GLN A 119 3.68 -12.14 -4.93
CA GLN A 119 3.03 -12.12 -6.26
C GLN A 119 2.49 -13.49 -6.73
N ASP A 120 3.10 -14.60 -6.32
CA ASP A 120 2.77 -15.98 -6.69
C ASP A 120 1.62 -16.58 -5.88
N LYS A 121 1.35 -16.03 -4.69
CA LYS A 121 0.29 -16.53 -3.81
C LYS A 121 -1.07 -16.00 -4.23
N GLU A 122 -2.07 -16.87 -4.15
CA GLU A 122 -3.46 -16.45 -4.27
C GLU A 122 -3.80 -15.53 -3.08
N VAL A 123 -4.55 -14.46 -3.37
CA VAL A 123 -4.95 -13.50 -2.34
C VAL A 123 -6.24 -13.99 -1.73
N GLU A 124 -6.15 -14.49 -0.51
CA GLU A 124 -7.29 -15.02 0.23
C GLU A 124 -8.33 -13.92 0.51
N PRO A 125 -9.63 -14.25 0.61
CA PRO A 125 -10.64 -13.26 0.94
C PRO A 125 -10.38 -12.53 2.27
N THR A 126 -9.85 -13.22 3.27
CA THR A 126 -9.46 -12.66 4.59
C THR A 126 -8.41 -11.55 4.45
N THR A 127 -7.45 -11.74 3.55
CA THR A 127 -6.41 -10.78 3.18
C THR A 127 -7.00 -9.46 2.65
N LEU A 128 -8.11 -9.53 1.93
CA LEU A 128 -8.81 -8.35 1.40
C LEU A 128 -9.54 -7.54 2.49
N PHE A 129 -10.01 -8.21 3.55
CA PHE A 129 -10.56 -7.53 4.73
C PHE A 129 -9.45 -6.79 5.51
N GLU A 130 -8.26 -7.37 5.62
CA GLU A 130 -7.12 -6.68 6.24
C GLU A 130 -6.74 -5.41 5.48
N VAL A 131 -6.74 -5.48 4.13
CA VAL A 131 -6.54 -4.30 3.28
C VAL A 131 -7.59 -3.23 3.58
N GLY A 132 -8.89 -3.56 3.52
CA GLY A 132 -9.95 -2.59 3.80
C GLY A 132 -9.81 -1.93 5.19
N SER A 133 -9.49 -2.71 6.21
CA SER A 133 -9.28 -2.21 7.57
C SER A 133 -8.05 -1.29 7.69
N ALA A 134 -6.95 -1.64 7.02
CA ALA A 134 -5.74 -0.82 6.98
C ALA A 134 -5.99 0.53 6.30
N LEU A 135 -6.73 0.55 5.18
CA LEU A 135 -7.15 1.78 4.50
C LEU A 135 -7.98 2.69 5.42
N ALA A 136 -8.92 2.11 6.17
CA ALA A 136 -9.74 2.85 7.12
C ALA A 136 -8.88 3.49 8.23
N SER A 137 -7.92 2.74 8.77
CA SER A 137 -6.96 3.26 9.75
C SER A 137 -6.14 4.42 9.18
N ALA A 138 -5.59 4.28 7.97
CA ALA A 138 -4.82 5.33 7.33
C ALA A 138 -5.63 6.62 7.13
N CYS A 139 -6.90 6.50 6.75
CA CYS A 139 -7.79 7.67 6.61
C CYS A 139 -8.13 8.30 7.97
N LYS A 140 -8.26 7.51 9.04
CA LYS A 140 -8.56 8.00 10.40
C LYS A 140 -7.37 8.66 11.09
N GLN A 141 -6.14 8.31 10.71
CA GLN A 141 -4.92 8.84 11.34
C GLN A 141 -4.68 10.33 11.08
N ASP A 142 -5.30 10.90 10.04
CA ASP A 142 -5.13 12.30 9.67
C ASP A 142 -6.49 12.91 9.30
N ASP A 143 -7.01 13.74 10.19
CA ASP A 143 -8.32 14.41 10.11
C ASP A 143 -8.49 15.32 8.88
N LYS A 144 -7.41 15.62 8.18
CA LYS A 144 -7.42 16.42 6.94
C LYS A 144 -7.66 15.58 5.69
N ILE A 145 -7.70 14.25 5.79
CA ILE A 145 -8.00 13.37 4.66
C ILE A 145 -9.52 13.32 4.47
N LYS A 146 -10.00 13.90 3.37
CA LYS A 146 -11.43 13.87 2.99
C LYS A 146 -11.68 12.93 1.81
N SER A 147 -10.63 12.54 1.12
CA SER A 147 -10.68 11.68 -0.05
C SER A 147 -9.44 10.78 -0.12
N CYS A 148 -9.65 9.49 -0.37
CA CYS A 148 -8.60 8.49 -0.48
C CYS A 148 -8.77 7.70 -1.79
N ALA A 149 -7.68 7.57 -2.54
CA ALA A 149 -7.59 6.69 -3.70
C ALA A 149 -6.72 5.48 -3.36
N LEU A 150 -7.21 4.27 -3.64
CA LEU A 150 -6.42 3.05 -3.66
C LEU A 150 -6.14 2.65 -5.11
N HIS A 151 -4.87 2.64 -5.49
CA HIS A 151 -4.40 2.05 -6.74
C HIS A 151 -4.01 0.60 -6.51
N MET A 152 -4.72 -0.31 -7.17
CA MET A 152 -4.46 -1.75 -7.09
C MET A 152 -3.73 -2.25 -8.33
N PRO A 153 -2.84 -3.25 -8.19
CA PRO A 153 -2.34 -4.00 -9.34
C PRO A 153 -3.49 -4.64 -10.12
N SER A 154 -3.39 -4.66 -11.44
CA SER A 154 -4.43 -5.18 -12.34
C SER A 154 -4.85 -6.63 -12.04
N LYS A 155 -3.93 -7.44 -11.50
CA LYS A 155 -4.19 -8.83 -11.08
C LYS A 155 -5.34 -8.95 -10.06
N LEU A 156 -5.57 -7.93 -9.23
CA LEU A 156 -6.62 -7.93 -8.21
C LEU A 156 -7.78 -6.99 -8.51
N GLY A 157 -7.50 -5.82 -9.06
CA GLY A 157 -8.49 -4.75 -9.12
C GLY A 157 -9.58 -4.91 -10.19
N SER A 158 -9.57 -5.98 -10.99
CA SER A 158 -10.62 -6.28 -11.98
C SER A 158 -11.76 -7.17 -11.43
N SER A 159 -11.62 -7.73 -10.23
CA SER A 159 -12.63 -8.62 -9.64
C SER A 159 -13.63 -7.84 -8.79
N THR A 160 -14.91 -7.83 -9.20
CA THR A 160 -16.00 -7.18 -8.44
C THR A 160 -16.10 -7.70 -7.00
N THR A 161 -15.86 -9.00 -6.78
CA THR A 161 -15.84 -9.60 -5.44
C THR A 161 -14.71 -9.02 -4.59
N THR A 162 -13.53 -8.82 -5.20
CA THR A 162 -12.37 -8.24 -4.52
C THR A 162 -12.65 -6.81 -4.09
N LEU A 163 -13.18 -5.99 -5.02
CA LEU A 163 -13.54 -4.61 -4.75
C LEU A 163 -14.61 -4.51 -3.67
N THR A 164 -15.64 -5.37 -3.73
CA THR A 164 -16.70 -5.44 -2.72
C THR A 164 -16.14 -5.78 -1.34
N ASN A 165 -15.29 -6.81 -1.22
CA ASN A 165 -14.72 -7.21 0.07
C ASN A 165 -13.88 -6.09 0.71
N ILE A 166 -13.02 -5.43 -0.09
CA ILE A 166 -12.22 -4.30 0.37
C ILE A 166 -13.12 -3.15 0.82
N ALA A 167 -14.10 -2.75 0.00
CA ALA A 167 -15.00 -1.65 0.30
C ALA A 167 -15.87 -1.93 1.54
N SER A 168 -16.46 -3.13 1.63
CA SER A 168 -17.25 -3.54 2.79
C SER A 168 -16.44 -3.52 4.07
N SER A 169 -15.21 -4.04 4.03
CA SER A 169 -14.31 -4.02 5.18
C SER A 169 -13.90 -2.60 5.57
N PHE A 170 -13.54 -1.78 4.57
CA PHE A 170 -13.18 -0.38 4.76
C PHE A 170 -14.29 0.39 5.45
N TYR A 171 -15.50 0.40 4.90
CA TYR A 171 -16.61 1.17 5.48
C TYR A 171 -17.02 0.62 6.85
N SER A 172 -16.98 -0.72 7.02
CA SER A 172 -17.20 -1.32 8.34
C SER A 172 -16.18 -0.81 9.35
N ALA A 173 -14.88 -0.87 9.07
CA ALA A 173 -13.83 -0.40 9.98
C ALA A 173 -13.81 1.13 10.15
N PHE A 174 -14.16 1.88 9.09
CA PHE A 174 -14.17 3.34 9.11
C PHE A 174 -15.32 3.88 9.96
N TYR A 175 -16.50 3.25 9.92
CA TYR A 175 -17.64 3.65 10.75
C TYR A 175 -17.76 2.87 12.07
N LYS A 176 -16.96 1.82 12.27
CA LYS A 176 -16.79 1.18 13.57
C LYS A 176 -16.06 2.18 14.49
N ASP A 177 -16.75 2.56 15.55
CA ASP A 177 -16.48 3.65 16.51
C ASP A 177 -16.78 5.08 16.07
N SER A 178 -18.07 5.42 16.22
CA SER A 178 -18.54 6.76 16.61
C SER A 178 -19.63 6.72 17.69
N SER A 179 -19.77 5.61 18.45
CA SER A 179 -20.88 5.41 19.40
C SER A 179 -20.47 5.32 20.88
N TYR A 180 -19.20 5.52 21.24
CA TYR A 180 -18.77 5.61 22.65
C TYR A 180 -17.80 6.78 22.86
N ASN A 181 -18.31 7.99 22.63
CA ASN A 181 -17.84 9.19 23.32
C ASN A 181 -19.09 9.84 23.93
N VAL A 182 -19.56 9.30 25.06
CA VAL A 182 -20.45 9.96 26.02
C VAL A 182 -19.69 10.08 27.32
#